data_AF-A0AA35SXI7-F1
#
_entry.id   AF-A0AA35SXI7-F1
#
_cell.length_a   1.000
_cell.length_b   1.000
_cell.length_c   1.000
_cell.angle_alpha   90.00
_cell.angle_beta   90.00
_cell.angle_gamma   90.00
#
_symmetry.space_group_name_H-M   'P 1'
#
loop_
_entity.id
_entity.type
_entity.pdbx_description
1 polymer ?
#
loop_
_entity_poly.entity_id
_entity_poly.type
_entity_poly.pdbx_seq_one_letter_code
_entity_poly.pdbx_strand_id
1 'polypeptide(L)'
;MKALVQRVTRASVTVGEREVSAIGKGICVLLGISRDDSPKEAEWLATKLVNLRVFDDPETGKAWDKSVADLGLEILCVSQFTLCHVLKGNKPDFHNAMNSELSKPAYENFLTLLRTKYRPDAVKGGEFGAYMQVHIQNDGPVTLHIESPKFPPPKERKAQGGGGKGSKKGPAKDQSTSSDADSSQQAKVDSAAESVAELTVGDS
;
A
#
# COMPACT_ATOMS: atom_id res chain seq x y z
N MET A 1 -12.10 4.48 5.46
CA MET A 1 -10.79 4.62 6.10
C MET A 1 -10.45 6.09 6.14
N LYS A 2 -9.92 6.57 7.26
CA LYS A 2 -9.64 7.99 7.49
C LYS A 2 -8.15 8.20 7.69
N ALA A 3 -7.63 9.32 7.22
CA ALA A 3 -6.26 9.74 7.47
C ALA A 3 -6.23 11.24 7.80
N LEU A 4 -5.56 11.59 8.90
CA LEU A 4 -5.11 12.96 9.14
C LEU A 4 -3.65 13.05 8.70
N VAL A 5 -3.42 13.76 7.60
CA VAL A 5 -2.11 13.89 6.95
C VAL A 5 -1.52 15.23 7.30
N GLN A 6 -0.27 15.25 7.73
CA GLN A 6 0.48 16.46 8.04
C GLN A 6 1.77 16.46 7.25
N ARG A 7 2.07 17.58 6.58
CA ARG A 7 3.40 17.79 5.98
C ARG A 7 4.39 18.06 7.10
N VAL A 8 5.56 17.45 7.06
CA VAL A 8 6.55 17.56 8.14
C VAL A 8 7.94 17.83 7.61
N THR A 9 8.72 18.60 8.38
CA THR A 9 10.18 18.68 8.20
C THR A 9 10.89 17.49 8.85
N ARG A 10 10.29 16.92 9.89
CA ARG A 10 10.63 15.64 10.53
C ARG A 10 9.48 15.15 11.40
N ALA A 11 9.41 13.84 11.63
CA ALA A 11 8.52 13.25 12.62
C ALA A 11 9.11 11.97 13.20
N SER A 12 8.80 11.67 14.45
CA SER A 12 9.24 10.43 15.12
C SER A 12 8.21 9.89 16.09
N VAL A 13 8.37 8.64 16.46
CA VAL A 13 7.55 7.94 17.44
C VAL A 13 8.46 7.38 18.53
N THR A 14 8.09 7.61 19.77
CA THR A 14 8.73 7.00 20.94
C THR A 14 7.72 6.17 21.74
N VAL A 15 8.20 5.10 22.36
CA VAL A 15 7.47 4.28 23.34
C VAL A 15 8.28 4.30 24.63
N GLY A 16 7.78 5.01 25.64
CA GLY A 16 8.62 5.41 26.78
C GLY A 16 9.74 6.33 26.31
N GLU A 17 10.99 5.98 26.64
CA GLU A 17 12.19 6.74 26.23
C GLU A 17 12.82 6.22 24.93
N ARG A 18 12.30 5.12 24.35
CA ARG A 18 12.87 4.48 23.17
C ARG A 18 12.24 5.03 21.90
N GLU A 19 13.05 5.58 21.00
CA GLU A 19 12.63 5.88 19.63
C GLU A 19 12.41 4.57 18.85
N VAL A 20 11.21 4.41 18.31
CA VAL A 20 10.83 3.21 17.53
C VAL A 20 10.86 3.47 16.04
N SER A 21 10.65 4.73 15.64
CA SER A 21 10.75 5.14 14.24
C SER A 21 10.94 6.65 14.12
N ALA A 22 11.61 7.07 13.06
CA ALA A 22 11.78 8.46 12.68
C ALA A 22 11.81 8.61 11.16
N ILE A 23 11.38 9.77 10.70
CA ILE A 23 11.51 10.25 9.32
C ILE A 23 12.05 11.69 9.32
N GLY A 24 12.76 12.04 8.27
CA GLY A 24 13.05 13.41 7.89
C GLY A 24 11.85 14.07 7.20
N LYS A 25 12.13 14.86 6.15
CA LYS A 25 11.09 15.59 5.42
C LYS A 25 10.13 14.61 4.75
N GLY A 26 8.83 14.88 4.87
CA GLY A 26 7.82 13.94 4.39
C GLY A 26 6.41 14.25 4.88
N ILE A 27 5.61 13.20 5.06
CA ILE A 27 4.29 13.29 5.67
C ILE A 27 4.16 12.39 6.89
N CYS A 28 3.53 12.90 7.94
CA CYS A 28 3.05 12.12 9.07
C CYS A 28 1.54 11.86 8.90
N VAL A 29 1.15 10.59 8.94
CA VAL A 29 -0.22 10.13 8.71
C VAL A 29 -0.75 9.46 9.97
N LEU A 30 -1.78 10.04 10.57
CA LEU A 30 -2.57 9.36 11.59
C LEU A 30 -3.71 8.61 10.90
N LEU A 31 -3.72 7.28 11.01
CA LEU A 31 -4.62 6.40 10.26
C LEU A 31 -5.76 5.86 11.14
N GLY A 32 -6.99 6.21 10.80
CA GLY A 32 -8.21 5.67 11.40
C GLY A 32 -8.81 4.56 10.53
N ILE A 33 -8.93 3.35 11.09
CA ILE A 33 -9.56 2.21 10.43
C ILE A 33 -10.94 2.00 11.07
N SER A 34 -11.98 2.13 10.27
CA SER A 34 -13.37 1.90 10.68
C SER A 34 -13.74 0.42 10.55
N ARG A 35 -14.70 -0.04 11.37
CA ARG A 35 -15.23 -1.41 11.31
C ARG A 35 -15.79 -1.81 9.94
N ASP A 36 -16.21 -0.84 9.14
CA ASP A 36 -16.80 -1.04 7.81
C ASP A 36 -15.77 -0.88 6.68
N ASP A 37 -14.48 -0.73 7.00
CA ASP A 37 -13.43 -0.60 5.99
C ASP A 37 -13.00 -1.98 5.47
N SER A 38 -12.77 -2.04 4.17
CA SER A 38 -12.32 -3.23 3.45
C SER A 38 -10.94 -2.99 2.81
N PRO A 39 -10.33 -4.04 2.21
CA PRO A 39 -9.11 -3.88 1.44
C PRO A 39 -9.19 -2.84 0.31
N LYS A 40 -10.39 -2.54 -0.22
CA LYS A 40 -10.55 -1.52 -1.28
C LYS A 40 -10.32 -0.10 -0.76
N GLU A 41 -10.81 0.21 0.45
CA GLU A 41 -10.57 1.50 1.10
C GLU A 41 -9.09 1.70 1.40
N ALA A 42 -8.41 0.64 1.87
CA ALA A 42 -6.96 0.63 2.08
C ALA A 42 -6.19 0.88 0.77
N GLU A 43 -6.55 0.17 -0.30
CA GLU A 43 -5.97 0.29 -1.65
C GLU A 43 -6.04 1.73 -2.18
N TRP A 44 -7.24 2.31 -2.08
CA TRP A 44 -7.49 3.67 -2.50
C TRP A 44 -6.69 4.67 -1.69
N LEU A 45 -6.70 4.56 -0.37
CA LEU A 45 -6.06 5.55 0.51
C LEU A 45 -4.54 5.49 0.40
N ALA A 46 -3.94 4.31 0.33
CA ALA A 46 -2.49 4.18 0.13
C ALA A 46 -2.05 4.83 -1.20
N THR A 47 -2.79 4.57 -2.29
CA THR A 47 -2.54 5.23 -3.59
C THR A 47 -2.69 6.74 -3.48
N LYS A 48 -3.71 7.22 -2.76
CA LYS A 48 -3.97 8.64 -2.56
C LYS A 48 -2.85 9.33 -1.81
N LEU A 49 -2.33 8.71 -0.74
CA LEU A 49 -1.26 9.26 0.10
C LEU A 49 0.07 9.39 -0.65
N VAL A 50 0.46 8.36 -1.40
CA VAL A 50 1.72 8.35 -2.17
C VAL A 50 1.74 9.46 -3.22
N ASN A 51 0.60 9.73 -3.86
CA ASN A 51 0.47 10.71 -4.93
C ASN A 51 -0.10 12.06 -4.48
N LEU A 52 -0.26 12.27 -3.16
CA LEU A 52 -0.88 13.49 -2.63
C LEU A 52 0.06 14.67 -2.83
N ARG A 53 -0.36 15.66 -3.63
CA ARG A 53 0.43 16.86 -3.92
C ARG A 53 0.30 17.89 -2.81
N VAL A 54 1.24 17.89 -1.88
CA VAL A 54 1.28 18.80 -0.72
C VAL A 54 2.59 19.56 -0.60
N PHE A 55 3.53 19.33 -1.53
CA PHE A 55 4.80 20.03 -1.58
C PHE A 55 4.82 20.97 -2.79
N ASP A 56 5.57 22.04 -2.65
CA ASP A 56 5.86 22.94 -3.75
C ASP A 56 6.93 22.31 -4.64
N ASP A 57 6.91 22.64 -5.91
CA ASP A 57 7.97 22.26 -6.84
C ASP A 57 9.24 23.04 -6.51
N PRO A 58 10.36 22.39 -6.12
CA PRO A 58 11.59 23.08 -5.78
C PRO A 58 12.28 23.73 -6.99
N GLU A 59 12.02 23.27 -8.21
CA GLU A 59 12.62 23.82 -9.43
C GLU A 59 11.82 25.00 -9.96
N THR A 60 10.49 24.88 -9.99
CA THR A 60 9.61 25.92 -10.57
C THR A 60 9.01 26.88 -9.54
N GLY A 61 9.07 26.53 -8.24
CA GLY A 61 8.40 27.26 -7.17
C GLY A 61 6.87 27.11 -7.17
N LYS A 62 6.31 26.26 -8.05
CA LYS A 62 4.86 26.07 -8.16
C LYS A 62 4.31 25.39 -6.91
N ALA A 63 3.39 26.07 -6.24
CA ALA A 63 2.76 25.54 -5.03
C ALA A 63 1.87 24.33 -5.30
N TRP A 64 1.78 23.41 -4.33
CA TRP A 64 0.87 22.24 -4.35
C TRP A 64 1.05 21.31 -5.57
N ASP A 65 2.28 21.12 -6.02
CA ASP A 65 2.55 20.44 -7.29
C ASP A 65 3.15 19.04 -7.11
N LYS A 66 3.94 18.82 -6.05
CA LYS A 66 4.69 17.58 -5.84
C LYS A 66 4.15 16.75 -4.69
N SER A 67 4.22 15.44 -4.85
CA SER A 67 3.92 14.45 -3.83
C SER A 67 5.18 13.97 -3.10
N VAL A 68 4.99 13.13 -2.06
CA VAL A 68 6.11 12.43 -1.42
C VAL A 68 6.88 11.57 -2.42
N ALA A 69 6.16 10.96 -3.37
CA ALA A 69 6.79 10.13 -4.39
C ALA A 69 7.66 10.95 -5.33
N ASP A 70 7.13 12.08 -5.83
CA ASP A 70 7.85 12.96 -6.77
C ASP A 70 9.17 13.49 -6.19
N LEU A 71 9.21 13.71 -4.87
CA LEU A 71 10.37 14.26 -4.17
C LEU A 71 11.23 13.21 -3.45
N GLY A 72 10.88 11.92 -3.54
CA GLY A 72 11.64 10.86 -2.87
C GLY A 72 11.60 10.91 -1.33
N LEU A 73 10.58 11.56 -0.75
CA LEU A 73 10.43 11.86 0.68
C LEU A 73 9.81 10.71 1.49
N GLU A 74 9.74 10.86 2.80
CA GLU A 74 9.34 9.77 3.69
C GLU A 74 7.88 9.84 4.16
N ILE A 75 7.36 8.69 4.62
CA ILE A 75 6.01 8.56 5.20
C ILE A 75 6.14 7.91 6.57
N LEU A 76 5.64 8.58 7.61
CA LEU A 76 5.41 7.98 8.92
C LEU A 76 3.91 7.76 9.10
N CYS A 77 3.48 6.50 9.20
CA CYS A 77 2.07 6.17 9.37
C CYS A 77 1.82 5.57 10.76
N VAL A 78 0.97 6.18 11.58
CA VAL A 78 0.67 5.76 12.96
C VAL A 78 -0.81 5.42 13.07
N SER A 79 -1.15 4.28 13.67
CA SER A 79 -2.53 3.89 13.93
C SER A 79 -3.21 4.86 14.91
N GLN A 80 -4.38 5.38 14.55
CA GLN A 80 -5.12 6.39 15.32
C GLN A 80 -6.63 6.12 15.30
N PHE A 81 -7.09 5.16 16.11
CA PHE A 81 -8.51 4.77 16.16
C PHE A 81 -9.45 5.93 16.56
N THR A 82 -8.94 6.94 17.28
CA THR A 82 -9.74 8.10 17.71
C THR A 82 -10.24 8.95 16.55
N LEU A 83 -9.70 8.81 15.34
CA LEU A 83 -10.27 9.46 14.14
C LEU A 83 -11.66 8.88 13.77
N CYS A 84 -12.00 7.70 14.28
CA CYS A 84 -13.31 7.07 14.12
C CYS A 84 -14.27 7.43 15.26
N HIS A 85 -14.02 8.52 16.00
CA HIS A 85 -14.90 8.97 17.08
C HIS A 85 -16.26 9.48 16.58
N VAL A 86 -17.23 9.42 17.48
CA VAL A 86 -18.48 10.17 17.49
C VAL A 86 -18.57 10.86 18.84
N LEU A 87 -19.15 12.05 18.91
CA LEU A 87 -19.34 12.75 20.18
C LEU A 87 -20.75 12.50 20.72
N LYS A 88 -20.85 11.99 21.95
CA LYS A 88 -22.07 11.93 22.74
C LYS A 88 -22.00 13.04 23.80
N GLY A 89 -22.50 14.23 23.45
CA GLY A 89 -22.17 15.46 24.18
C GLY A 89 -20.68 15.75 24.04
N ASN A 90 -19.97 15.87 25.18
CA ASN A 90 -18.51 16.09 25.19
C ASN A 90 -17.69 14.79 25.28
N LYS A 91 -18.35 13.63 25.45
CA LYS A 91 -17.66 12.35 25.59
C LYS A 91 -17.44 11.71 24.20
N PRO A 92 -16.19 11.36 23.83
CA PRO A 92 -15.95 10.59 22.63
C PRO A 92 -16.41 9.13 22.80
N ASP A 93 -17.01 8.61 21.75
CA ASP A 93 -17.44 7.23 21.58
C ASP A 93 -16.79 6.68 20.31
N PHE A 94 -16.26 5.46 20.36
CA PHE A 94 -15.46 4.87 19.29
C PHE A 94 -16.09 3.63 18.65
N HIS A 95 -17.41 3.44 18.76
CA HIS A 95 -18.11 2.26 18.21
C HIS A 95 -17.95 2.05 16.69
N ASN A 96 -17.49 3.07 15.96
CA ASN A 96 -17.21 3.00 14.52
C ASN A 96 -15.77 2.57 14.20
N ALA A 97 -14.87 2.55 15.18
CA ALA A 97 -13.51 2.05 15.01
C ALA A 97 -13.54 0.51 14.82
N MET A 98 -12.63 0.00 14.01
CA MET A 98 -12.40 -1.44 13.91
C MET A 98 -11.87 -1.95 15.26
N ASN A 99 -12.33 -3.12 15.71
CA ASN A 99 -11.87 -3.71 16.97
C ASN A 99 -10.36 -4.05 16.92
N SER A 100 -9.73 -4.22 18.09
CA SER A 100 -8.27 -4.44 18.21
C SER A 100 -7.78 -5.69 17.47
N GLU A 101 -8.55 -6.78 17.51
CA GLU A 101 -8.19 -8.07 16.90
C GLU A 101 -8.06 -7.97 15.38
N LEU A 102 -8.97 -7.23 14.73
CA LEU A 102 -8.97 -7.03 13.28
C LEU A 102 -8.13 -5.83 12.84
N SER A 103 -8.00 -4.80 13.68
CA SER A 103 -7.31 -3.56 13.31
C SER A 103 -5.80 -3.69 13.23
N LYS A 104 -5.18 -4.54 14.06
CA LYS A 104 -3.73 -4.81 13.95
C LYS A 104 -3.35 -5.39 12.57
N PRO A 105 -3.93 -6.53 12.12
CA PRO A 105 -3.62 -7.04 10.79
C PRO A 105 -4.04 -6.08 9.67
N ALA A 106 -5.15 -5.34 9.82
CA ALA A 106 -5.54 -4.33 8.84
C ALA A 106 -4.51 -3.20 8.70
N TYR A 107 -3.95 -2.71 9.82
CA TYR A 107 -2.90 -1.70 9.83
C TYR A 107 -1.58 -2.22 9.26
N GLU A 108 -1.15 -3.42 9.63
CA GLU A 108 0.06 -4.06 9.09
C GLU A 108 -0.04 -4.29 7.57
N ASN A 109 -1.21 -4.72 7.10
CA ASN A 109 -1.51 -4.82 5.67
C ASN A 109 -1.47 -3.45 4.98
N PHE A 110 -1.98 -2.40 5.61
CA PHE A 110 -1.92 -1.04 5.08
C PHE A 110 -0.48 -0.52 4.95
N LEU A 111 0.37 -0.77 5.95
CA LEU A 111 1.80 -0.43 5.87
C LEU A 111 2.49 -1.20 4.75
N THR A 112 2.20 -2.49 4.62
CA THR A 112 2.73 -3.32 3.53
C THR A 112 2.32 -2.75 2.18
N LEU A 113 1.06 -2.34 2.05
CA LEU A 113 0.56 -1.75 0.83
C LEU A 113 1.24 -0.43 0.47
N LEU A 114 1.43 0.47 1.45
CA LEU A 114 2.19 1.70 1.25
C LEU A 114 3.62 1.42 0.77
N ARG A 115 4.29 0.43 1.39
CA ARG A 115 5.65 0.00 0.99
C ARG A 115 5.69 -0.53 -0.44
N THR A 116 4.70 -1.35 -0.83
CA THR A 116 4.59 -1.90 -2.19
C THR A 116 4.29 -0.82 -3.23
N LYS A 117 3.45 0.16 -2.90
CA LYS A 117 3.07 1.25 -3.82
C LYS A 117 4.11 2.33 -3.97
N TYR A 118 5.07 2.41 -3.05
CA TYR A 118 6.07 3.47 -3.04
C TYR A 118 7.49 2.92 -2.92
N ARG A 119 8.06 2.91 -1.72
CA ARG A 119 9.40 2.41 -1.46
C ARG A 119 9.47 1.87 -0.03
N PRO A 120 9.88 0.60 0.17
CA PRO A 120 9.83 -0.02 1.49
C PRO A 120 10.60 0.71 2.60
N ASP A 121 11.79 1.23 2.30
CA ASP A 121 12.65 1.94 3.26
C ASP A 121 12.12 3.32 3.66
N ALA A 122 11.33 3.97 2.79
CA ALA A 122 10.78 5.31 3.02
C ALA A 122 9.49 5.31 3.86
N VAL A 123 8.91 4.14 4.14
CA VAL A 123 7.65 4.02 4.89
C VAL A 123 7.91 3.44 6.27
N LYS A 124 7.75 4.30 7.28
CA LYS A 124 7.87 3.96 8.70
C LYS A 124 6.50 3.82 9.35
N GLY A 125 6.43 2.95 10.36
CA GLY A 125 5.24 2.72 11.18
C GLY A 125 5.46 3.14 12.63
N GLY A 126 4.39 3.23 13.40
CA GLY A 126 4.45 3.23 14.86
C GLY A 126 4.48 1.80 15.42
N GLU A 127 4.36 1.68 16.74
CA GLU A 127 4.18 0.39 17.43
C GLU A 127 2.70 0.20 17.79
N PHE A 128 2.00 -0.66 17.03
CA PHE A 128 0.55 -0.82 17.18
C PHE A 128 0.15 -1.25 18.60
N GLY A 129 -0.81 -0.54 19.19
CA GLY A 129 -1.33 -0.84 20.53
C GLY A 129 -0.44 -0.35 21.68
N ALA A 130 0.76 0.14 21.40
CA ALA A 130 1.61 0.77 22.41
C ALA A 130 1.14 2.19 22.74
N TYR A 131 1.42 2.65 23.96
CA TYR A 131 1.33 4.06 24.28
C TYR A 131 2.52 4.80 23.66
N MET A 132 2.23 5.64 22.67
CA MET A 132 3.23 6.32 21.86
C MET A 132 3.22 7.82 22.13
N GLN A 133 4.40 8.46 22.12
CA GLN A 133 4.51 9.88 21.85
C GLN A 133 4.87 10.06 20.38
N VAL A 134 4.06 10.82 19.65
CA VAL A 134 4.31 11.13 18.23
C VAL A 134 4.79 12.57 18.14
N HIS A 135 6.07 12.74 17.83
CA HIS A 135 6.70 14.05 17.66
C HIS A 135 6.52 14.48 16.20
N ILE A 136 5.84 15.61 15.98
CA ILE A 136 5.48 16.08 14.64
C ILE A 136 5.94 17.52 14.51
N GLN A 137 6.93 17.78 13.65
CA GLN A 137 7.31 19.13 13.28
C GLN A 137 6.60 19.50 11.98
N ASN A 138 5.39 20.05 12.12
CA ASN A 138 4.51 20.39 10.99
C ASN A 138 5.11 21.53 10.16
N ASP A 139 5.15 21.35 8.84
CA ASP A 139 5.78 22.24 7.86
C ASP A 139 4.72 23.08 7.13
N GLY A 140 4.48 24.31 7.61
CA GLY A 140 3.49 25.24 7.04
C GLY A 140 2.74 26.07 8.10
N PRO A 141 1.81 25.47 8.87
CA PRO A 141 1.43 24.05 8.85
C PRO A 141 0.49 23.68 7.70
N VAL A 142 0.63 22.46 7.20
CA VAL A 142 -0.29 21.84 6.22
C VAL A 142 -0.87 20.58 6.83
N THR A 143 -2.19 20.56 7.00
CA THR A 143 -2.93 19.42 7.57
C THR A 143 -4.17 19.14 6.75
N LEU A 144 -4.34 17.89 6.31
CA LEU A 144 -5.47 17.45 5.48
C LEU A 144 -6.16 16.25 6.12
N HIS A 145 -7.48 16.32 6.22
CA HIS A 145 -8.30 15.15 6.56
C HIS A 145 -8.79 14.49 5.27
N ILE A 146 -8.43 13.23 5.08
CA ILE A 146 -8.79 12.45 3.90
C ILE A 146 -9.61 11.24 4.35
N GLU A 147 -10.77 11.05 3.73
CA GLU A 147 -11.60 9.87 3.93
C GLU A 147 -11.76 9.12 2.61
N SER A 148 -11.58 7.81 2.64
CA SER A 148 -11.80 6.96 1.47
C SER A 148 -13.29 6.91 1.14
N PRO A 149 -13.67 6.89 -0.15
CA PRO A 149 -15.02 6.53 -0.56
C PRO A 149 -15.42 5.18 0.02
N LYS A 150 -16.71 4.97 0.27
CA LYS A 150 -17.25 3.67 0.66
C LYS A 150 -17.53 2.86 -0.60
N PHE A 151 -16.82 1.74 -0.76
CA PHE A 151 -17.00 0.86 -1.90
C PHE A 151 -18.03 -0.23 -1.57
N PRO A 152 -19.03 -0.48 -2.42
CA PRO A 152 -19.98 -1.56 -2.17
C PRO A 152 -19.25 -2.91 -2.13
N PRO A 153 -19.74 -3.85 -1.29
CA PRO A 153 -19.18 -5.18 -1.22
C PRO A 153 -19.23 -5.86 -2.60
N PRO A 154 -18.25 -6.71 -2.95
CA PRO A 154 -18.32 -7.49 -4.18
C PRO A 154 -19.64 -8.25 -4.22
N LYS A 155 -20.38 -8.17 -5.34
CA LYS A 155 -21.55 -9.02 -5.54
C LYS A 155 -21.06 -10.47 -5.55
N GLU A 156 -21.54 -11.28 -4.60
CA GLU A 156 -21.32 -12.72 -4.65
C GLU A 156 -21.83 -13.23 -6.00
N ARG A 157 -20.92 -13.80 -6.80
CA ARG A 157 -21.32 -14.56 -7.97
C ARG A 157 -22.00 -15.81 -7.45
N LYS A 158 -23.34 -15.87 -7.53
CA LYS A 158 -24.08 -17.12 -7.34
C LYS A 158 -23.46 -18.16 -8.26
N ALA A 159 -22.85 -19.18 -7.69
CA ALA A 159 -22.45 -20.37 -8.44
C ALA A 159 -23.72 -20.92 -9.11
N GLN A 160 -23.80 -20.81 -10.43
CA GLN A 160 -24.80 -21.54 -11.20
C GLN A 160 -24.49 -23.02 -11.01
N GLY A 161 -25.29 -23.68 -10.16
CA GLY A 161 -25.28 -25.13 -10.02
C GLY A 161 -25.67 -25.75 -11.35
N GLY A 162 -24.67 -26.25 -12.08
CA GLY A 162 -24.87 -27.10 -13.24
C GLY A 162 -25.44 -28.44 -12.79
N GLY A 163 -26.77 -28.57 -12.86
CA GLY A 163 -27.45 -29.86 -12.79
C GLY A 163 -27.20 -30.64 -14.07
N GLY A 164 -26.52 -31.77 -13.97
CA GLY A 164 -26.33 -32.72 -15.07
C GLY A 164 -26.24 -34.16 -14.53
N LYS A 165 -27.39 -34.84 -14.47
CA LYS A 165 -27.50 -36.29 -14.22
C LYS A 165 -26.81 -37.08 -15.33
N GLY A 166 -26.11 -38.16 -14.96
CA GLY A 166 -25.36 -39.01 -15.90
C GLY A 166 -26.16 -40.08 -16.65
N SER A 167 -25.49 -40.73 -17.61
CA SER A 167 -25.62 -42.18 -17.89
C SER A 167 -24.55 -42.72 -18.87
N LYS A 168 -23.82 -43.74 -18.37
CA LYS A 168 -23.26 -44.99 -18.93
C LYS A 168 -22.86 -45.16 -20.43
N LYS A 169 -21.64 -45.73 -20.59
CA LYS A 169 -21.02 -46.67 -21.60
C LYS A 169 -21.99 -47.35 -22.61
N GLY A 170 -21.66 -47.73 -23.86
CA GLY A 170 -20.49 -47.93 -24.78
C GLY A 170 -21.04 -48.63 -26.07
N PRO A 171 -20.31 -49.33 -26.98
CA PRO A 171 -18.88 -49.44 -27.30
C PRO A 171 -18.53 -49.15 -28.81
N ALA A 172 -17.28 -49.47 -29.20
CA ALA A 172 -16.50 -49.09 -30.39
C ALA A 172 -16.91 -49.65 -31.77
N LYS A 173 -16.40 -49.01 -32.85
CA LYS A 173 -15.80 -49.67 -34.04
C LYS A 173 -14.95 -48.71 -34.90
N ASP A 174 -13.87 -49.29 -35.44
CA ASP A 174 -12.81 -48.77 -36.31
C ASP A 174 -13.24 -48.02 -37.57
N GLN A 175 -12.41 -47.07 -38.05
CA GLN A 175 -11.52 -47.26 -39.22
C GLN A 175 -10.85 -45.93 -39.65
N SER A 176 -9.52 -46.00 -39.87
CA SER A 176 -8.68 -45.41 -40.94
C SER A 176 -9.08 -44.05 -41.56
N THR A 177 -8.21 -43.06 -41.78
CA THR A 177 -6.94 -43.03 -42.55
C THR A 177 -6.29 -41.63 -42.41
N SER A 178 -4.97 -41.54 -42.61
CA SER A 178 -4.18 -40.44 -43.26
C SER A 178 -4.36 -38.99 -42.78
N SER A 179 -3.39 -38.11 -42.70
CA SER A 179 -1.94 -38.10 -42.94
C SER A 179 -1.45 -36.69 -42.50
N ASP A 180 -0.13 -36.54 -42.37
CA ASP A 180 0.64 -35.30 -42.53
C ASP A 180 0.50 -34.16 -41.50
N ALA A 181 1.50 -34.09 -40.60
CA ALA A 181 2.08 -32.87 -40.05
C ALA A 181 3.49 -33.24 -39.57
N ASP A 182 4.53 -33.03 -40.37
CA ASP A 182 5.25 -31.77 -40.63
C ASP A 182 6.03 -31.22 -39.43
N SER A 183 7.31 -30.96 -39.74
CA SER A 183 8.29 -30.12 -39.05
C SER A 183 8.88 -30.59 -37.72
N SER A 184 9.92 -31.40 -37.86
CA SER A 184 11.19 -31.14 -37.19
C SER A 184 11.64 -29.68 -37.41
N GLN A 185 12.12 -28.99 -36.38
CA GLN A 185 13.45 -28.37 -36.45
C GLN A 185 13.94 -27.80 -35.10
N GLN A 186 15.22 -28.07 -34.91
CA GLN A 186 16.10 -27.70 -33.82
C GLN A 186 16.88 -26.44 -34.22
N ALA A 187 17.05 -25.48 -33.33
CA ALA A 187 18.14 -24.49 -33.39
C ALA A 187 18.46 -24.07 -31.94
N LYS A 188 19.56 -24.54 -31.34
CA LYS A 188 20.91 -23.94 -31.34
C LYS A 188 20.90 -22.45 -30.96
N VAL A 189 21.37 -22.18 -29.74
CA VAL A 189 22.01 -20.90 -29.40
C VAL A 189 23.33 -21.25 -28.72
N ASP A 190 24.40 -21.17 -29.50
CA ASP A 190 25.78 -21.05 -29.02
C ASP A 190 26.03 -19.54 -28.78
N SER A 191 26.66 -19.20 -27.66
CA SER A 191 27.36 -17.93 -27.48
C SER A 191 28.47 -18.14 -26.47
N ALA A 192 29.69 -18.16 -26.97
CA ALA A 192 30.92 -18.08 -26.20
C ALA A 192 31.60 -16.74 -26.49
N ALA A 193 31.99 -16.07 -25.39
CA ALA A 193 33.28 -15.43 -25.12
C ALA A 193 33.80 -14.37 -26.11
N GLU A 194 34.16 -13.14 -25.70
CA GLU A 194 35.39 -12.67 -25.03
C GLU A 194 35.33 -11.11 -25.16
N SER A 195 36.06 -10.22 -24.48
CA SER A 195 36.86 -10.18 -23.25
C SER A 195 37.38 -8.72 -23.09
N VAL A 196 37.64 -8.31 -21.84
CA VAL A 196 38.64 -7.34 -21.28
C VAL A 196 38.85 -5.92 -21.87
N ALA A 197 38.76 -4.89 -21.00
CA ALA A 197 39.83 -3.89 -20.75
C ALA A 197 39.50 -2.95 -19.57
N GLU A 198 40.36 -2.98 -18.54
CA GLU A 198 40.51 -1.99 -17.46
C GLU A 198 40.93 -0.60 -17.96
N LEU A 199 40.67 0.45 -17.18
CA LEU A 199 41.67 1.46 -16.79
C LEU A 199 41.17 2.33 -15.62
N THR A 200 41.99 2.35 -14.57
CA THR A 200 41.99 3.23 -13.39
C THR A 200 42.52 4.64 -13.74
N VAL A 201 42.13 5.70 -13.03
CA VAL A 201 42.91 6.58 -12.08
C VAL A 201 42.30 8.00 -12.30
N GLY A 202 42.11 8.95 -11.36
CA GLY A 202 42.46 9.16 -9.96
C GLY A 202 41.95 10.53 -9.48
N ASP A 203 42.39 10.90 -8.26
CA ASP A 203 42.10 12.06 -7.40
C ASP A 203 41.62 13.40 -7.99
N SER A 204 40.68 14.03 -7.27
CA SER A 204 40.81 15.38 -6.69
C SER A 204 39.82 15.57 -5.54
#